data_AF-A0A229RA03-F1
#
_entry.id   AF-A0A229RA03-F1
#
_cell.length_a   1.000
_cell.length_b   1.000
_cell.length_c   1.000
_cell.angle_alpha   90.00
_cell.angle_beta   90.00
_cell.angle_gamma   90.00
#
_symmetry.space_group_name_H-M   'P 1'
#
loop_
_entity.id
_entity.type
_entity.pdbx_description
1 polymer ?
#
loop_
_entity_poly.entity_id
_entity_poly.type
_entity_poly.pdbx_seq_one_letter_code
_entity_poly.pdbx_strand_id
1 'polypeptide(L)'
;MDSVIRHPLTILLISAIVTGLLVPSVTRRWQDHQKALDIKALLLRQLSEHITRVITFCWFRELGQKPDLNADDRAGFDWRYGEWTVMSQVLQAQLEIYFRRSPDVARHWSEYSQMLRDFYDLTWDKDGRDDLLSKLENRFKDNKLWTIEVRTWRGPSQIHIDRRCELQVSWPDFRNAEDAPRFMRTEFWRLKQAMEAPRFPLAQAILKAPIESLR
;
A
#
# COMPACT_ATOMS: atom_id res chain seq x y z
N MET A 1 -2.68 23.60 -57.87
CA MET A 1 -2.15 23.70 -56.49
C MET A 1 -0.97 22.75 -56.25
N ASP A 2 -0.58 21.92 -57.23
CA ASP A 2 0.48 20.91 -57.07
C ASP A 2 1.92 21.44 -57.16
N SER A 3 2.13 22.66 -57.66
CA SER A 3 3.48 23.26 -57.80
C SER A 3 4.05 23.79 -56.48
N VAL A 4 3.18 24.19 -55.54
CA VAL A 4 3.59 24.81 -54.26
C VAL A 4 4.14 23.77 -53.27
N ILE A 5 3.67 22.52 -53.36
CA ILE A 5 4.10 21.42 -52.47
C ILE A 5 5.43 20.78 -52.91
N ARG A 6 5.82 20.97 -54.18
CA ARG A 6 7.09 20.43 -54.72
C ARG A 6 8.31 21.31 -54.46
N HIS A 7 8.13 22.53 -53.95
CA HIS A 7 9.25 23.43 -53.69
C HIS A 7 10.05 22.91 -52.48
N PRO A 8 11.37 22.71 -52.58
CA PRO A 8 12.16 22.15 -51.47
C PRO A 8 12.07 22.97 -50.17
N LEU A 9 11.85 24.28 -50.29
CA LEU A 9 11.63 25.19 -49.16
C LEU A 9 10.28 24.96 -48.43
N THR A 10 9.21 24.64 -49.15
CA THR A 10 7.90 24.39 -48.52
C THR A 10 7.89 23.06 -47.78
N ILE A 11 8.57 22.04 -48.33
CA ILE A 11 8.79 20.76 -47.64
C ILE A 11 9.59 20.98 -46.36
N LEU A 12 10.71 21.73 -46.42
CA LEU A 12 11.53 22.05 -45.24
C LEU A 12 10.73 22.78 -44.16
N LEU A 13 9.91 23.77 -44.55
CA LEU A 13 9.09 24.53 -43.62
C LEU A 13 8.03 23.66 -42.94
N ILE A 14 7.34 22.80 -43.71
CA ILE A 14 6.35 21.86 -43.17
C ILE A 14 7.03 20.84 -42.26
N SER A 15 8.16 20.26 -42.65
CA SER A 15 8.92 19.34 -41.82
C SER A 15 9.41 20.01 -40.53
N ALA A 16 9.86 21.26 -40.59
CA ALA A 16 10.27 22.01 -39.40
C ALA A 16 9.09 22.29 -38.46
N ILE A 17 7.91 22.64 -38.97
CA ILE A 17 6.70 22.86 -38.15
C ILE A 17 6.23 21.54 -37.52
N VAL A 18 6.14 20.47 -38.33
CA VAL A 18 5.73 19.15 -37.84
C VAL A 18 6.72 18.65 -36.79
N THR A 19 8.02 18.74 -37.04
CA THR A 19 9.04 18.29 -36.09
C THR A 19 9.03 19.17 -34.83
N GLY A 20 8.94 20.49 -34.99
CA GLY A 20 8.93 21.47 -33.91
C GLY A 20 7.72 21.37 -32.97
N LEU A 21 6.58 20.84 -33.45
CA LEU A 21 5.38 20.65 -32.61
C LEU A 21 5.19 19.19 -32.16
N LEU A 22 5.42 18.23 -33.06
CA LEU A 22 5.20 16.81 -32.80
C LEU A 22 6.23 16.26 -31.81
N VAL A 23 7.52 16.56 -32.02
CA VAL A 23 8.60 16.03 -31.17
C VAL A 23 8.41 16.47 -29.71
N PRO A 24 8.23 17.77 -29.38
CA PRO A 24 8.02 18.16 -27.99
C PRO A 24 6.78 17.52 -27.37
N SER A 25 5.69 17.34 -28.13
CA SER A 25 4.47 16.72 -27.62
C SER A 25 4.66 15.25 -27.26
N VAL A 26 5.37 14.49 -28.11
CA VAL A 26 5.67 13.07 -27.88
C VAL A 26 6.68 12.92 -26.74
N THR A 27 7.73 13.74 -26.75
CA THR A 27 8.76 13.72 -25.70
C THR A 27 8.19 14.05 -24.33
N ARG A 28 7.32 15.07 -24.21
CA ARG A 28 6.66 15.42 -22.94
C ARG A 28 5.81 14.26 -22.41
N ARG A 29 4.95 13.68 -23.25
CA ARG A 29 4.11 12.52 -22.85
C ARG A 29 4.94 11.33 -22.38
N TRP A 30 6.06 11.07 -23.05
CA TRP A 30 6.97 10.00 -22.67
C TRP A 30 7.65 10.30 -21.32
N GLN A 31 8.14 11.53 -21.11
CA GLN A 31 8.73 11.97 -19.84
C GLN A 31 7.72 11.90 -18.69
N ASP A 32 6.48 12.35 -18.90
CA ASP A 32 5.41 12.29 -17.90
C ASP A 32 5.06 10.84 -17.56
N HIS A 33 5.03 9.96 -18.57
CA HIS A 33 4.79 8.53 -18.34
C HIS A 33 5.90 7.90 -17.50
N GLN A 34 7.17 8.17 -17.82
CA GLN A 34 8.30 7.66 -17.04
C GLN A 34 8.25 8.15 -15.59
N LYS A 35 8.03 9.45 -15.39
CA LYS A 35 7.92 10.03 -14.05
C LYS A 35 6.75 9.44 -13.26
N ALA A 36 5.63 9.13 -13.91
CA ALA A 36 4.52 8.44 -13.28
C ALA A 36 4.90 7.02 -12.81
N LEU A 37 5.63 6.28 -13.64
CA LEU A 37 6.12 4.94 -13.27
C LEU A 37 7.10 5.01 -12.10
N ASP A 38 8.01 5.98 -12.11
CA ASP A 38 9.00 6.17 -11.04
C ASP A 38 8.33 6.48 -9.70
N ILE A 39 7.32 7.36 -9.69
CA ILE A 39 6.52 7.66 -8.48
C ILE A 39 5.79 6.40 -7.99
N LYS A 40 5.15 5.63 -8.89
CA LYS A 40 4.47 4.38 -8.51
C LYS A 40 5.44 3.36 -7.91
N ALA A 41 6.61 3.17 -8.53
CA ALA A 41 7.64 2.27 -8.03
C ALA A 41 8.13 2.71 -6.65
N LEU A 42 8.34 4.01 -6.44
CA LEU A 42 8.72 4.58 -5.15
C LEU A 42 7.65 4.30 -4.07
N LEU A 43 6.37 4.58 -4.36
CA LEU A 43 5.26 4.34 -3.44
C LEU A 43 5.10 2.85 -3.11
N LEU A 44 5.24 1.97 -4.09
CA LEU A 44 5.17 0.52 -3.87
C LEU A 44 6.33 0.01 -3.02
N ARG A 45 7.53 0.56 -3.22
CA ARG A 45 8.70 0.25 -2.40
C ARG A 45 8.48 0.68 -0.96
N GLN A 46 8.07 1.94 -0.74
CA GLN A 46 7.77 2.46 0.59
C GLN A 46 6.67 1.64 1.27
N LEU A 47 5.57 1.38 0.57
CA LEU A 47 4.48 0.54 1.06
C LEU A 47 4.99 -0.83 1.55
N SER A 48 5.76 -1.52 0.71
CA SER A 48 6.31 -2.84 1.03
C SER A 48 7.26 -2.79 2.23
N GLU A 49 8.10 -1.77 2.30
CA GLU A 49 9.04 -1.53 3.40
C GLU A 49 8.29 -1.27 4.71
N HIS A 50 7.29 -0.39 4.71
CA HIS A 50 6.50 -0.05 5.90
C HIS A 50 5.72 -1.23 6.44
N ILE A 51 5.09 -2.03 5.58
CA ILE A 51 4.34 -3.23 5.97
C ILE A 51 5.30 -4.28 6.54
N THR A 52 6.38 -4.56 5.82
CA THR A 52 7.36 -5.57 6.25
C THR A 52 7.97 -5.18 7.59
N ARG A 53 8.35 -3.91 7.76
CA ARG A 53 8.97 -3.42 8.99
C ARG A 53 8.07 -3.63 10.22
N VAL A 54 6.80 -3.22 10.17
CA VAL A 54 5.89 -3.38 11.33
C VAL A 54 5.57 -4.85 11.61
N ILE A 55 5.33 -5.65 10.56
CA ILE A 55 5.04 -7.08 10.73
C ILE A 55 6.24 -7.84 11.28
N THR A 56 7.44 -7.53 10.80
CA THR A 56 8.69 -8.11 11.30
C THR A 56 8.93 -7.74 12.77
N PHE A 57 8.56 -6.52 13.20
CA PHE A 57 8.64 -6.15 14.62
C PHE A 57 7.69 -6.99 15.48
N CYS A 58 6.43 -7.13 15.06
CA CYS A 58 5.46 -7.99 15.72
C CYS A 58 5.96 -9.44 15.82
N TRP A 59 6.54 -9.94 14.72
CA TRP A 59 7.12 -11.28 14.63
C TRP A 59 8.28 -11.51 15.57
N PHE A 60 9.27 -10.61 15.59
CA PHE A 60 10.42 -10.73 16.48
C PHE A 60 10.01 -10.67 17.95
N ARG A 61 8.96 -9.92 18.29
CA ARG A 61 8.47 -9.88 19.67
C ARG A 61 7.89 -11.21 20.12
N GLU A 62 6.97 -11.76 19.33
CA GLU A 62 6.24 -12.99 19.66
C GLU A 62 7.13 -14.22 19.62
N LEU A 63 8.01 -14.33 18.62
CA LEU A 63 8.87 -15.51 18.44
C LEU A 63 10.27 -15.36 19.01
N GLY A 64 10.70 -14.14 19.36
CA GLY A 64 12.00 -13.90 19.98
C GLY A 64 12.12 -14.41 21.41
N GLN A 65 11.04 -14.95 21.99
CA GLN A 65 11.01 -15.62 23.31
C GLN A 65 11.68 -14.84 24.45
N LYS A 66 11.78 -13.50 24.35
CA LYS A 66 12.19 -12.67 25.49
C LYS A 66 10.97 -12.47 26.38
N PRO A 67 10.84 -13.19 27.52
CA PRO A 67 9.64 -13.10 28.36
C PRO A 67 9.44 -11.66 28.86
N ASP A 68 10.53 -10.96 29.16
CA ASP A 68 10.56 -9.56 29.54
C ASP A 68 11.59 -8.81 28.70
N LEU A 69 11.11 -7.88 27.87
CA LEU A 69 11.96 -6.85 27.31
C LEU A 69 12.41 -5.93 28.45
N ASN A 70 13.72 -5.74 28.59
CA ASN A 70 14.24 -4.73 29.50
C ASN A 70 13.79 -3.31 29.03
N ALA A 71 13.98 -2.31 29.88
CA ALA A 71 13.54 -0.94 29.57
C ALA A 71 14.14 -0.42 28.26
N ASP A 72 15.40 -0.76 27.97
CA ASP A 72 16.10 -0.33 26.76
C ASP A 72 15.53 -0.97 25.48
N ASP A 73 15.24 -2.28 25.51
CA ASP A 73 14.59 -2.98 24.42
C ASP A 73 13.22 -2.35 24.14
N ARG A 74 12.42 -2.09 25.19
CA ARG A 74 11.10 -1.43 25.05
C ARG A 74 11.23 -0.04 24.42
N ALA A 75 12.11 0.80 24.93
CA ALA A 75 12.35 2.13 24.38
C ALA A 75 12.77 2.06 22.90
N GLY A 76 13.59 1.08 22.53
CA GLY A 76 14.00 0.83 21.15
C GLY A 76 12.87 0.32 20.24
N PHE A 77 11.89 -0.40 20.77
CA PHE A 77 10.69 -0.81 20.02
C PHE A 77 9.72 0.36 19.86
N ASP A 78 9.43 1.08 20.94
CA ASP A 78 8.52 2.24 20.94
C ASP A 78 9.01 3.33 19.99
N TRP A 79 10.32 3.60 19.97
CA TRP A 79 10.94 4.52 19.02
C TRP A 79 10.70 4.10 17.57
N ARG A 80 10.97 2.82 17.24
CA ARG A 80 10.80 2.31 15.87
C ARG A 80 9.35 2.28 15.44
N TYR A 81 8.42 2.03 16.36
CA TYR A 81 6.99 2.13 16.11
C TYR A 81 6.56 3.59 15.89
N GLY A 82 7.11 4.53 16.66
CA GLY A 82 6.96 5.97 16.44
C GLY A 82 7.41 6.40 15.04
N GLU A 83 8.61 5.96 14.61
CA GLU A 83 9.12 6.20 13.25
C GLU A 83 8.18 5.62 12.19
N TRP A 84 7.71 4.38 12.38
CA TRP A 84 6.76 3.75 11.46
C TRP A 84 5.46 4.55 11.35
N THR A 85 4.94 5.06 12.48
CA THR A 85 3.73 5.89 12.52
C THR A 85 3.90 7.16 11.70
N VAL A 86 5.02 7.88 11.89
CA VAL A 86 5.31 9.10 11.11
C VAL A 86 5.40 8.78 9.62
N MET A 87 6.12 7.72 9.25
CA MET A 87 6.26 7.34 7.85
C MET A 87 4.94 6.87 7.22
N SER A 88 4.08 6.18 7.98
CA SER A 88 2.75 5.78 7.53
C SER A 88 1.89 6.99 7.17
N GLN A 89 1.98 8.08 7.97
CA GLN A 89 1.29 9.35 7.68
C GLN A 89 1.89 10.06 6.45
N VAL A 90 3.21 10.01 6.27
CA VAL A 90 3.85 10.55 5.05
C VAL A 90 3.34 9.80 3.81
N LEU A 91 3.28 8.47 3.85
CA LEU A 91 2.74 7.67 2.75
C LEU A 91 1.26 7.99 2.51
N GLN A 92 0.46 8.14 3.56
CA GLN A 92 -0.94 8.57 3.46
C GLN A 92 -1.08 9.88 2.69
N ALA A 93 -0.35 10.92 3.10
CA ALA A 93 -0.37 12.22 2.44
C ALA A 93 0.07 12.13 0.97
N GLN A 94 1.10 11.32 0.67
CA GLN A 94 1.53 11.10 -0.71
C GLN A 94 0.46 10.42 -1.56
N LEU A 95 -0.24 9.41 -1.03
CA LEU A 95 -1.32 8.74 -1.73
C LEU A 95 -2.49 9.71 -2.01
N GLU A 96 -2.83 10.58 -1.05
CA GLU A 96 -3.86 11.61 -1.23
C GLU A 96 -3.49 12.64 -2.31
N ILE A 97 -2.22 13.04 -2.36
CA ILE A 97 -1.71 13.99 -3.35
C ILE A 97 -1.69 13.36 -4.75
N TYR A 98 -1.12 12.16 -4.89
CA TYR A 98 -0.90 11.55 -6.20
C TYR A 98 -2.15 10.91 -6.80
N PHE A 99 -3.10 10.44 -5.97
CA PHE A 99 -4.31 9.71 -6.38
C PHE A 99 -5.63 10.42 -6.03
N ARG A 100 -5.69 11.75 -6.19
CA ARG A 100 -6.86 12.57 -5.84
C ARG A 100 -8.20 12.12 -6.48
N ARG A 101 -8.19 11.58 -7.71
CA ARG A 101 -9.35 11.03 -8.44
C ARG A 101 -9.66 9.58 -8.08
N SER A 102 -8.80 8.94 -7.29
CA SER A 102 -9.00 7.61 -6.74
C SER A 102 -8.81 7.67 -5.21
N PRO A 103 -9.65 8.43 -4.48
CA PRO A 103 -9.51 8.66 -3.04
C PRO A 103 -9.51 7.36 -2.23
N ASP A 104 -10.11 6.32 -2.78
CA ASP A 104 -10.13 4.96 -2.26
C ASP A 104 -8.73 4.35 -2.07
N VAL A 105 -7.72 4.77 -2.84
CA VAL A 105 -6.33 4.30 -2.65
C VAL A 105 -5.80 4.77 -1.28
N ALA A 106 -5.98 6.05 -0.97
CA ALA A 106 -5.56 6.62 0.30
C ALA A 106 -6.44 6.13 1.46
N ARG A 107 -7.75 6.03 1.25
CA ARG A 107 -8.69 5.46 2.23
C ARG A 107 -8.31 4.02 2.60
N HIS A 108 -7.98 3.19 1.61
CA HIS A 108 -7.55 1.81 1.84
C HIS A 108 -6.27 1.75 2.69
N TRP A 109 -5.26 2.57 2.37
CA TRP A 109 -4.05 2.63 3.19
C TRP A 109 -4.33 3.07 4.63
N SER A 110 -5.23 4.03 4.84
CA SER A 110 -5.64 4.44 6.19
C SER A 110 -6.25 3.27 6.97
N GLU A 111 -7.21 2.55 6.40
CA GLU A 111 -7.82 1.37 7.05
C GLU A 111 -6.79 0.26 7.29
N TYR A 112 -5.90 0.04 6.33
CA TYR A 112 -4.87 -0.98 6.42
C TYR A 112 -3.83 -0.65 7.49
N SER A 113 -3.35 0.59 7.54
CA SER A 113 -2.41 1.05 8.57
C SER A 113 -3.02 0.96 9.97
N GLN A 114 -4.33 1.22 10.12
CA GLN A 114 -5.01 1.00 11.38
C GLN A 114 -5.08 -0.49 11.75
N MET A 115 -5.31 -1.40 10.79
CA MET A 115 -5.22 -2.84 11.05
C MET A 115 -3.81 -3.26 11.49
N LEU A 116 -2.77 -2.71 10.87
CA LEU A 116 -1.37 -2.98 11.27
C LEU A 116 -1.05 -2.42 12.67
N ARG A 117 -1.65 -1.29 13.06
CA ARG A 117 -1.57 -0.75 14.42
C ARG A 117 -2.27 -1.69 15.40
N ASP A 118 -3.51 -2.11 15.12
CA ASP A 118 -4.24 -3.04 15.99
C ASP A 118 -3.47 -4.37 16.14
N PHE A 119 -2.77 -4.81 15.09
CA PHE A 119 -1.90 -5.98 15.11
C PHE A 119 -0.64 -5.77 15.97
N TYR A 120 -0.04 -4.59 15.90
CA TYR A 120 1.07 -4.22 16.79
C TYR A 120 0.60 -4.19 18.25
N ASP A 121 -0.54 -3.56 18.54
CA ASP A 121 -1.11 -3.47 19.88
C ASP A 121 -1.41 -4.86 20.45
N LEU A 122 -1.91 -5.79 19.62
CA LEU A 122 -2.12 -7.20 20.00
C LEU A 122 -0.83 -7.88 20.51
N THR A 123 0.33 -7.52 19.95
CA THR A 123 1.62 -8.09 20.38
C THR A 123 2.18 -7.44 21.65
N TRP A 124 1.59 -6.33 22.10
CA TRP A 124 2.06 -5.58 23.26
C TRP A 124 1.14 -5.71 24.46
N ASP A 125 -0.17 -5.69 24.23
CA ASP A 125 -1.18 -5.75 25.28
C ASP A 125 -1.63 -7.19 25.51
N LYS A 126 -1.28 -7.72 26.68
CA LYS A 126 -1.75 -9.04 27.13
C LYS A 126 -3.14 -8.94 27.75
N ASP A 127 -3.50 -7.78 28.30
CA ASP A 127 -4.77 -7.55 28.97
C ASP A 127 -5.78 -7.02 27.93
N GLY A 128 -6.87 -7.75 27.69
CA GLY A 128 -7.81 -7.38 26.62
C GLY A 128 -7.42 -7.87 25.21
N ARG A 129 -6.55 -8.88 25.12
CA ARG A 129 -6.20 -9.58 23.88
C ARG A 129 -7.44 -9.99 23.06
N ASP A 130 -8.47 -10.50 23.71
CA ASP A 130 -9.69 -10.97 23.02
C ASP A 130 -10.45 -9.84 22.33
N ASP A 131 -10.46 -8.65 22.94
CA ASP A 131 -11.05 -7.45 22.34
C ASP A 131 -10.24 -6.99 21.13
N LEU A 132 -8.90 -7.01 21.23
CA LEU A 132 -8.01 -6.69 20.11
C LEU A 132 -8.16 -7.70 18.96
N LEU A 133 -8.22 -9.00 19.27
CA LEU A 133 -8.49 -10.04 18.27
C LEU A 133 -9.86 -9.86 17.62
N SER A 134 -10.88 -9.46 18.38
CA SER A 134 -12.22 -9.15 17.85
C SER A 134 -12.21 -7.94 16.93
N LYS A 135 -11.49 -6.87 17.30
CA LYS A 135 -11.29 -5.70 16.44
C LYS A 135 -10.56 -6.07 15.15
N LEU A 136 -9.48 -6.84 15.25
CA LEU A 136 -8.71 -7.31 14.11
C LEU A 136 -9.54 -8.22 13.18
N GLU A 137 -10.27 -9.18 13.73
CA GLU A 137 -11.16 -10.04 12.96
C GLU A 137 -12.22 -9.23 12.22
N ASN A 138 -12.86 -8.27 12.90
CA ASN A 138 -13.87 -7.40 12.30
C ASN A 138 -13.29 -6.54 11.16
N ARG A 139 -12.11 -5.94 11.36
CA ARG A 139 -11.43 -5.19 10.29
C ARG A 139 -11.04 -6.09 9.12
N PHE A 140 -10.46 -7.25 9.41
CA PHE A 140 -10.08 -8.22 8.38
C PHE A 140 -11.30 -8.68 7.56
N LYS A 141 -12.48 -8.77 8.18
CA LYS A 141 -13.75 -9.06 7.48
C LYS A 141 -14.37 -7.85 6.78
N ASP A 142 -13.90 -6.63 7.01
CA ASP A 142 -14.44 -5.45 6.33
C ASP A 142 -14.06 -5.47 4.84
N ASN A 143 -15.07 -5.39 3.97
CA ASN A 143 -14.89 -5.32 2.52
C ASN A 143 -14.04 -4.13 2.06
N LYS A 144 -13.95 -3.06 2.87
CA LYS A 144 -13.10 -1.89 2.57
C LYS A 144 -11.62 -2.23 2.47
N LEU A 145 -11.14 -3.30 3.12
CA LEU A 145 -9.75 -3.77 3.01
C LEU A 145 -9.47 -4.57 1.74
N TRP A 146 -10.51 -5.02 1.04
CA TRP A 146 -10.38 -5.96 -0.10
C TRP A 146 -10.85 -5.36 -1.42
N THR A 147 -11.55 -4.23 -1.34
CA THR A 147 -12.17 -3.56 -2.47
C THR A 147 -11.71 -2.11 -2.55
N ILE A 148 -11.06 -1.75 -3.66
CA ILE A 148 -10.59 -0.39 -3.93
C ILE A 148 -11.17 0.07 -5.27
N GLU A 149 -11.88 1.19 -5.27
CA GLU A 149 -12.34 1.81 -6.51
C GLU A 149 -11.25 2.72 -7.09
N VAL A 150 -10.96 2.54 -8.37
CA VAL A 150 -9.92 3.28 -9.08
C VAL A 150 -10.48 3.90 -10.34
N ARG A 151 -10.25 5.20 -10.53
CA ARG A 151 -10.67 5.88 -11.76
C ARG A 151 -9.57 5.78 -12.80
N THR A 152 -9.76 4.93 -13.81
CA THR A 152 -8.79 4.76 -14.91
C THR A 152 -9.10 5.71 -16.07
N TRP A 153 -8.22 5.76 -17.07
CA TRP A 153 -8.49 6.49 -18.32
C TRP A 153 -9.69 5.92 -19.09
N ARG A 154 -10.08 4.66 -18.86
CA ARG A 154 -11.25 4.01 -19.47
C ARG A 154 -12.56 4.24 -18.70
N GLY A 155 -12.50 4.94 -17.57
CA GLY A 155 -13.63 5.09 -16.65
C GLY A 155 -13.37 4.47 -15.27
N PRO A 156 -14.39 4.44 -14.40
CA PRO A 156 -14.30 3.80 -13.09
C PRO A 156 -14.02 2.30 -13.26
N SER A 157 -13.09 1.78 -12.46
CA SER A 157 -12.74 0.37 -12.39
C SER A 157 -12.64 -0.01 -10.92
N GLN A 158 -13.33 -1.08 -10.53
CA GLN A 158 -13.23 -1.61 -9.18
C GLN A 158 -12.18 -2.72 -9.15
N ILE A 159 -11.25 -2.63 -8.21
CA ILE A 159 -10.29 -3.69 -7.92
C ILE A 159 -10.82 -4.42 -6.71
N HIS A 160 -11.37 -5.60 -6.95
CA HIS A 160 -11.76 -6.52 -5.90
C HIS A 160 -10.76 -7.69 -5.90
N ILE A 161 -9.95 -7.77 -4.84
CA ILE A 161 -9.04 -8.89 -4.62
C ILE A 161 -9.30 -9.37 -3.21
N ASP A 162 -10.26 -10.27 -3.09
CA ASP A 162 -10.57 -10.93 -1.84
C ASP A 162 -9.80 -12.26 -1.76
N ARG A 163 -8.72 -12.24 -0.96
CA ARG A 163 -7.95 -13.45 -0.64
C ARG A 163 -8.29 -14.01 0.74
N ARG A 164 -9.36 -13.54 1.40
CA ARG A 164 -9.74 -14.03 2.73
C ARG A 164 -9.95 -15.54 2.72
N CYS A 165 -10.52 -16.09 1.66
CA CYS A 165 -10.78 -17.52 1.51
C CYS A 165 -9.48 -18.37 1.42
N GLU A 166 -8.38 -17.78 0.97
CA GLU A 166 -7.06 -18.44 0.93
C GLU A 166 -6.39 -18.42 2.32
N LEU A 167 -6.80 -17.47 3.17
CA LEU A 167 -6.22 -17.17 4.48
C LEU A 167 -7.14 -17.78 5.53
N GLN A 168 -7.03 -19.09 5.73
CA GLN A 168 -7.78 -19.85 6.75
C GLN A 168 -7.31 -19.51 8.18
N VAL A 169 -7.53 -18.26 8.62
CA VAL A 169 -7.24 -17.81 9.98
C VAL A 169 -8.38 -18.26 10.90
N SER A 170 -8.08 -19.15 11.82
CA SER A 170 -9.00 -19.56 12.88
C SER A 170 -8.93 -18.56 14.03
N TRP A 171 -9.63 -17.43 13.91
CA TRP A 171 -9.68 -16.38 14.93
C TRP A 171 -10.05 -16.88 16.34
N PRO A 172 -10.99 -17.84 16.51
CA PRO A 172 -11.30 -18.40 17.83
C PRO A 172 -10.10 -19.07 18.51
N ASP A 173 -9.21 -19.71 17.75
CA ASP A 173 -8.05 -20.41 18.29
C ASP A 173 -7.06 -19.46 18.96
N PHE A 174 -7.01 -18.19 18.53
CA PHE A 174 -6.18 -17.15 19.14
C PHE A 174 -6.78 -16.57 20.43
N ARG A 175 -8.10 -16.73 20.66
CA ARG A 175 -8.81 -16.20 21.84
C ARG A 175 -8.78 -17.14 23.05
N ASN A 176 -8.59 -18.45 22.83
CA ASN A 176 -8.64 -19.40 23.95
C ASN A 176 -7.46 -19.15 24.91
N ALA A 177 -7.72 -18.57 26.08
CA ALA A 177 -6.71 -18.07 27.01
C ALA A 177 -5.69 -19.14 27.46
N GLU A 178 -6.09 -20.41 27.51
CA GLU A 178 -5.19 -21.53 27.88
C GLU A 178 -4.20 -21.89 26.78
N ASP A 179 -4.64 -21.86 25.51
CA ASP A 179 -3.82 -22.25 24.35
C ASP A 179 -3.28 -21.06 23.56
N ALA A 180 -3.71 -19.83 23.83
CA ALA A 180 -3.31 -18.63 23.08
C ALA A 180 -1.78 -18.46 22.99
N PRO A 181 -0.97 -18.68 24.06
CA PRO A 181 0.49 -18.63 23.95
C PRO A 181 1.07 -19.71 23.02
N ARG A 182 0.42 -20.88 22.94
CA ARG A 182 0.80 -21.96 22.03
C ARG A 182 0.44 -21.60 20.59
N PHE A 183 -0.78 -21.11 20.35
CA PHE A 183 -1.23 -20.69 19.03
C PHE A 183 -0.44 -19.50 18.48
N MET A 184 -0.08 -18.53 19.32
CA MET A 184 0.83 -17.44 18.95
C MET A 184 2.25 -17.93 18.60
N ARG A 185 2.64 -19.15 18.97
CA ARG A 185 3.91 -19.75 18.52
C ARG A 185 3.73 -20.59 17.25
N THR A 186 2.65 -21.36 17.15
CA THR A 186 2.49 -22.34 16.07
C THR A 186 1.76 -21.78 14.84
N GLU A 187 0.83 -20.86 15.04
CA GLU A 187 -0.09 -20.36 13.99
C GLU A 187 0.07 -18.86 13.70
N PHE A 188 0.97 -18.16 14.37
CA PHE A 188 1.20 -16.73 14.13
C PHE A 188 1.65 -16.41 12.70
N TRP A 189 2.23 -17.37 11.98
CA TRP A 189 2.51 -17.24 10.55
C TRP A 189 1.24 -17.06 9.71
N ARG A 190 0.11 -17.68 10.08
CA ARG A 190 -1.18 -17.47 9.40
C ARG A 190 -1.70 -16.07 9.66
N LEU A 191 -1.59 -15.61 10.90
CA LEU A 191 -1.97 -14.25 11.27
C LEU A 191 -1.10 -13.22 10.53
N LYS A 192 0.22 -13.44 10.47
CA LYS A 192 1.15 -12.65 9.65
C LYS A 192 0.71 -12.60 8.18
N GLN A 193 0.42 -13.74 7.56
CA GLN A 193 -0.02 -13.76 6.16
C GLN A 193 -1.33 -12.98 5.96
N ALA A 194 -2.26 -13.10 6.90
CA ALA A 194 -3.50 -12.34 6.88
C ALA A 194 -3.24 -10.82 6.99
N MET A 195 -2.29 -10.41 7.83
CA MET A 195 -1.89 -9.00 7.94
C MET A 195 -1.14 -8.50 6.71
N GLU A 196 -0.46 -9.37 5.94
CA GLU A 196 0.19 -8.99 4.68
C GLU A 196 -0.78 -8.89 3.51
N ALA A 197 -1.91 -9.60 3.54
CA ALA A 197 -2.76 -9.79 2.38
C ALA A 197 -3.41 -8.51 1.81
N PRO A 198 -3.88 -7.53 2.62
CA PRO A 198 -4.46 -6.30 2.08
C PRO A 198 -3.48 -5.45 1.24
N ARG A 199 -2.17 -5.73 1.28
CA ARG A 199 -1.20 -5.04 0.41
C ARG A 199 -1.44 -5.29 -1.08
N PHE A 200 -1.99 -6.46 -1.45
CA PHE A 200 -2.19 -6.84 -2.84
C PHE A 200 -3.20 -5.96 -3.58
N PRO A 201 -4.44 -5.75 -3.09
CA PRO A 201 -5.36 -4.82 -3.73
C PRO A 201 -4.79 -3.40 -3.78
N LEU A 202 -4.10 -2.94 -2.73
CA LEU A 202 -3.49 -1.60 -2.70
C LEU A 202 -2.40 -1.43 -3.77
N ALA A 203 -1.50 -2.39 -3.89
CA ALA A 203 -0.44 -2.36 -4.90
C ALA A 203 -1.02 -2.35 -6.33
N GLN A 204 -2.06 -3.16 -6.58
CA GLN A 204 -2.78 -3.17 -7.85
C GLN A 204 -3.47 -1.82 -8.12
N ALA A 205 -4.04 -1.19 -7.10
CA ALA A 205 -4.66 0.11 -7.21
C ALA A 205 -3.64 1.21 -7.57
N ILE A 206 -2.49 1.25 -6.88
CA ILE A 206 -1.39 2.16 -7.19
C ILE A 206 -0.91 1.99 -8.64
N LEU A 207 -0.79 0.76 -9.12
CA LEU A 207 -0.37 0.47 -10.50
C LEU A 207 -1.40 0.94 -11.54
N LYS A 208 -2.69 0.71 -11.30
CA LYS A 208 -3.77 1.02 -12.26
C LYS A 208 -4.23 2.49 -12.22
N ALA A 209 -4.14 3.14 -11.07
CA ALA A 209 -4.60 4.51 -10.89
C ALA A 209 -3.70 5.50 -11.66
N PRO A 210 -4.27 6.49 -12.37
CA PRO A 210 -3.49 7.56 -12.99
C PRO A 210 -2.92 8.50 -11.92
N ILE A 211 -1.70 9.00 -12.12
CA ILE A 211 -1.11 10.06 -11.28
C ILE A 211 -1.51 11.41 -11.83
N GLU A 212 -1.96 12.30 -10.96
CA GLU A 212 -2.47 13.62 -11.35
C GLU A 212 -1.43 14.73 -11.37
N SER A 213 -0.36 14.64 -10.58
CA SER A 213 0.63 15.71 -10.42
C SER A 213 1.54 15.93 -11.65
N LEU A 214 1.20 15.33 -12.79
CA LEU A 214 2.01 15.30 -14.02
C LEU A 214 1.24 15.84 -15.23
N ARG A 215 0.13 16.55 -14.99
CA ARG A 215 -0.65 17.23 -16.04
C ARG A 215 -0.60 18.74 -15.86
#